data_AF-A0A225V8F3-F1
#
_entry.id   AF-A0A225V8F3-F1
#
_cell.length_a   1.000
_cell.length_b   1.000
_cell.length_c   1.000
_cell.angle_alpha   90.00
_cell.angle_beta   90.00
_cell.angle_gamma   90.00
#
_symmetry.space_group_name_H-M   'P 1'
#
loop_
_entity.id
_entity.type
_entity.pdbx_description
1 polymer ?
#
loop_
_entity_poly.entity_id
_entity_poly.type
_entity_poly.pdbx_seq_one_letter_code
_entity_poly.pdbx_strand_id
1 'polypeptide(L)'
;MEFITTLRRFFELIIWLKLNVNKSVIFCKEVAWCGRLSLSDLPPPPTIAALQQFVCAANSLRSSLPDYARTAAPLATKLNEHLTAVGRRNRNALQAGIDWTDRERAVFKEAGCLIGPAALPSDGSDIVVLTDASHGGWGLIVSQVKHWNEKLPVHE
;
A
#
# COMPACT_ATOMS: atom_id res chain seq x y z
N MET A 1 -16.21 3.46 31.41
CA MET A 1 -15.39 2.77 32.42
C MET A 1 -14.41 1.78 31.80
N GLU A 2 -14.81 0.98 30.80
CA GLU A 2 -13.99 -0.08 30.20
C GLU A 2 -12.65 0.41 29.59
N PHE A 3 -12.64 1.54 28.88
CA PHE A 3 -11.43 2.07 28.24
C PHE A 3 -10.25 2.30 29.21
N ILE A 4 -10.50 2.95 30.35
CA ILE A 4 -9.46 3.23 31.36
C ILE A 4 -8.94 1.93 31.98
N THR A 5 -9.82 0.95 32.16
CA THR A 5 -9.44 -0.39 32.64
C THR A 5 -8.54 -1.09 31.63
N THR A 6 -8.88 -1.06 30.33
CA THR A 6 -8.06 -1.65 29.26
C THR A 6 -6.71 -0.95 29.13
N LEU A 7 -6.68 0.38 29.19
CA LEU A 7 -5.45 1.15 29.12
C LEU A 7 -4.54 0.88 30.33
N ARG A 8 -5.11 0.73 31.53
CA ARG A 8 -4.36 0.37 32.73
C ARG A 8 -3.73 -1.03 32.60
N ARG A 9 -4.51 -2.02 32.15
CA ARG A 9 -4.00 -3.37 31.85
C ARG A 9 -2.90 -3.34 30.80
N PHE A 10 -3.04 -2.52 29.77
CA PHE A 10 -1.99 -2.34 28.76
C PHE A 10 -0.68 -1.86 29.40
N PHE A 11 -0.71 -0.81 30.23
CA PHE A 11 0.48 -0.32 30.92
C PHE A 11 1.10 -1.34 31.89
N GLU A 12 0.28 -2.14 32.57
CA GLU A 12 0.75 -3.25 33.42
C GLU A 12 1.51 -4.32 32.62
N LEU A 13 1.15 -4.56 31.36
CA LEU A 13 1.82 -5.53 30.49
C LEU A 13 3.15 -5.01 29.92
N ILE A 14 3.27 -3.69 29.71
CA ILE A 14 4.43 -3.08 29.05
C ILE A 14 5.40 -2.41 30.02
N ILE A 15 5.39 -2.79 31.30
CA ILE A 15 6.23 -2.20 32.36
C ILE A 15 7.74 -2.18 32.04
N TRP A 16 8.20 -3.04 31.13
CA TRP A 16 9.60 -3.13 30.69
C TRP A 16 9.90 -2.32 29.41
N LEU A 17 8.90 -1.67 28.81
CA LEU A 17 9.01 -0.89 27.58
C LEU A 17 8.87 0.61 27.89
N LYS A 18 9.78 1.42 27.34
CA LYS A 18 9.72 2.89 27.48
C LYS A 18 8.97 3.49 26.31
N LEU A 19 7.75 3.97 26.56
CA LEU A 19 6.97 4.71 25.57
C LEU A 19 7.45 6.16 25.43
N ASN A 20 7.40 6.68 24.21
CA ASN A 20 7.69 8.09 23.95
C ASN A 20 6.39 8.89 24.04
N VAL A 21 6.24 9.68 25.10
CA VAL A 21 5.04 10.48 25.36
C VAL A 21 4.74 11.44 24.19
N ASN A 22 5.77 12.07 23.62
CA ASN A 22 5.61 13.04 22.53
C ASN A 22 5.17 12.42 21.20
N LYS A 23 5.37 11.10 21.03
CA LYS A 23 4.94 10.36 19.84
C LYS A 23 3.71 9.49 20.12
N SER A 24 3.22 9.46 21.35
CA SER A 24 2.08 8.65 21.75
C SER A 24 0.82 9.50 21.68
N VAL A 25 -0.21 8.94 21.05
CA VAL A 25 -1.53 9.57 20.96
C VAL A 25 -2.53 8.58 21.56
N ILE A 26 -3.30 9.03 22.54
CA ILE A 26 -4.30 8.22 23.25
C ILE A 26 -5.65 8.89 23.04
N PHE A 27 -6.71 8.09 22.87
CA PHE A 27 -8.09 8.57 22.78
C PHE A 27 -8.36 9.51 21.57
N CYS A 28 -7.87 9.13 20.40
CA CYS A 28 -8.20 9.81 19.14
C CYS A 28 -9.05 8.93 18.24
N LYS A 29 -9.95 9.55 17.47
CA LYS A 29 -10.78 8.87 16.47
C LYS A 29 -9.98 8.42 15.24
N GLU A 30 -8.90 9.13 14.95
CA GLU A 30 -8.01 8.89 13.82
C GLU A 30 -6.57 8.86 14.33
N VAL A 31 -5.78 7.90 13.84
CA VAL A 31 -4.37 7.75 14.18
C VAL A 31 -3.58 7.37 12.94
N ALA A 32 -2.43 8.01 12.74
CA ALA A 32 -1.48 7.58 11.73
C ALA A 32 -0.77 6.32 12.22
N TRP A 33 -1.09 5.16 11.62
CA TRP A 33 -0.45 3.88 11.95
C TRP A 33 0.34 3.35 10.76
N CYS A 34 1.59 2.96 11.01
CA CYS A 34 2.53 2.42 10.01
C CYS A 34 2.69 3.24 8.73
N GLY A 35 2.50 4.56 8.79
CA GLY A 35 2.72 5.44 7.63
C GLY A 35 1.78 5.17 6.45
N ARG A 36 0.58 4.61 6.68
CA ARG A 36 -0.50 4.54 5.68
C ARG A 36 -1.01 5.95 5.38
N LEU A 37 -0.20 6.71 4.64
CA LEU A 37 -0.54 7.97 4.02
C LEU A 37 -0.58 7.74 2.51
N SER A 38 -1.48 8.43 1.83
CA SER A 38 -1.64 8.34 0.39
C SER A 38 -0.31 8.66 -0.31
N LEU A 39 0.18 7.75 -1.17
CA LEU A 39 1.40 7.98 -1.96
C LEU A 39 1.11 8.85 -3.21
N SER A 40 -0.10 9.40 -3.33
CA SER A 40 -0.55 10.18 -4.48
C SER A 40 0.26 11.45 -4.74
N ASP A 41 0.86 12.03 -3.69
CA ASP A 41 1.57 13.32 -3.76
C ASP A 41 3.09 13.17 -3.87
N LEU A 42 3.61 11.94 -3.96
CA LEU A 42 5.05 11.73 -4.12
C LEU A 42 5.52 12.23 -5.49
N PRO A 43 6.64 12.96 -5.57
CA PRO A 43 7.27 13.23 -6.86
C PRO A 43 7.87 11.94 -7.43
N PRO A 44 8.03 11.84 -8.77
CA PRO A 44 8.71 10.72 -9.39
C PRO A 44 10.10 10.48 -8.77
N PRO A 45 10.47 9.22 -8.48
CA PRO A 45 11.74 8.89 -7.85
C PRO A 45 12.93 9.42 -8.67
N PRO A 46 13.84 10.21 -8.08
CA PRO A 46 14.94 10.81 -8.83
C PRO A 46 16.06 9.81 -9.15
N THR A 47 16.14 8.69 -8.43
CA THR A 47 17.20 7.68 -8.56
C THR A 47 16.64 6.26 -8.64
N ILE A 48 17.41 5.34 -9.23
CA ILE A 48 17.07 3.91 -9.33
C ILE A 48 16.82 3.29 -7.95
N ALA A 49 17.60 3.69 -6.95
CA ALA A 49 17.39 3.30 -5.56
C ALA A 49 16.03 3.75 -5.03
N ALA A 50 15.62 4.99 -5.32
CA ALA A 50 14.32 5.51 -4.90
C ALA A 50 13.16 4.80 -5.63
N LEU A 51 13.33 4.49 -6.93
CA LEU A 51 12.35 3.68 -7.67
C LEU A 51 12.24 2.26 -7.10
N GLN A 52 13.36 1.63 -6.76
CA GLN A 52 13.39 0.32 -6.13
C GLN A 52 12.67 0.34 -4.77
N GLN A 53 12.92 1.37 -3.96
CA GLN A 53 12.23 1.54 -2.67
C GLN A 53 10.72 1.71 -2.87
N PHE A 54 10.29 2.53 -3.83
CA PHE A 54 8.88 2.71 -4.16
C PHE A 54 8.23 1.39 -4.58
N VAL A 55 8.82 0.65 -5.52
CA VAL A 55 8.28 -0.63 -5.99
C VAL A 55 8.21 -1.65 -4.84
N CYS A 56 9.22 -1.74 -3.99
CA CYS A 56 9.20 -2.61 -2.81
C CYS A 56 8.11 -2.21 -1.80
N ALA A 57 7.96 -0.92 -1.51
CA ALA A 57 6.94 -0.42 -0.60
C ALA A 57 5.53 -0.67 -1.15
N ALA A 58 5.31 -0.38 -2.43
CA ALA A 58 4.05 -0.64 -3.12
C ALA A 58 3.74 -2.15 -3.20
N ASN A 59 4.75 -3.00 -3.39
CA ASN A 59 4.57 -4.46 -3.38
C ASN A 59 4.15 -4.98 -2.00
N SER A 60 4.58 -4.32 -0.92
CA SER A 60 4.13 -4.65 0.45
C SER A 60 2.63 -4.33 0.64
N LEU A 61 2.08 -3.45 -0.19
CA LEU A 61 0.66 -3.07 -0.21
C LEU A 61 -0.13 -3.78 -1.29
N ARG A 62 0.49 -4.65 -2.12
CA ARG A 62 -0.12 -5.28 -3.29
C ARG A 62 -1.50 -5.91 -3.04
N SER A 63 -1.71 -6.54 -1.88
CA SER A 63 -3.00 -7.17 -1.55
C SER A 63 -4.13 -6.18 -1.29
N SER A 64 -3.80 -4.92 -0.97
CA SER A 64 -4.75 -3.82 -0.77
C SER A 64 -4.95 -2.94 -2.00
N LEU A 65 -4.25 -3.22 -3.10
CA LEU A 65 -4.26 -2.40 -4.31
C LEU A 65 -4.96 -3.16 -5.45
N PRO A 66 -6.10 -2.66 -5.95
CA PRO A 66 -6.75 -3.28 -7.09
C PRO A 66 -5.84 -3.17 -8.31
N ASP A 67 -5.73 -4.26 -9.08
CA ASP A 67 -4.99 -4.30 -10.34
C ASP A 67 -3.52 -3.80 -10.25
N TYR A 68 -2.90 -4.03 -9.10
CA TYR A 68 -1.50 -3.66 -8.86
C TYR A 68 -0.55 -4.28 -9.87
N ALA A 69 -0.80 -5.54 -10.26
CA ALA A 69 0.10 -6.27 -11.16
C ALA A 69 0.27 -5.53 -12.49
N ARG A 70 -0.83 -5.02 -13.07
CA ARG A 70 -0.79 -4.25 -14.31
C ARG A 70 -0.21 -2.86 -14.11
N THR A 71 -0.60 -2.18 -13.03
CA THR A 71 -0.17 -0.79 -12.78
C THR A 71 1.30 -0.69 -12.42
N ALA A 72 1.85 -1.66 -11.69
CA ALA A 72 3.26 -1.69 -11.31
C ALA A 72 4.17 -2.30 -12.38
N ALA A 73 3.62 -3.03 -13.38
CA ALA A 73 4.43 -3.72 -14.39
C ALA A 73 5.37 -2.78 -15.18
N PRO A 74 4.97 -1.58 -15.64
CA PRO A 74 5.87 -0.67 -16.33
C PRO A 74 7.01 -0.16 -15.42
N LEU A 75 6.70 0.11 -14.15
CA LEU A 75 7.70 0.57 -13.16
C LEU A 75 8.69 -0.54 -12.81
N ALA A 76 8.20 -1.77 -12.65
CA ALA A 76 9.01 -2.96 -12.40
C ALA A 76 9.90 -3.29 -13.61
N THR A 77 9.38 -3.11 -14.83
CA THR A 77 10.14 -3.31 -16.08
C THR A 77 11.29 -2.33 -16.18
N LYS A 78 11.01 -1.02 -16.01
CA LYS A 78 12.05 0.03 -16.01
C LYS A 78 13.12 -0.24 -14.96
N LEU A 79 12.73 -0.63 -13.74
CA LEU A 79 13.67 -1.01 -12.70
C LEU A 79 14.54 -2.21 -13.12
N ASN A 80 13.93 -3.25 -13.70
CA ASN A 80 14.66 -4.45 -14.09
C ASN A 80 15.62 -4.20 -15.27
N GLU A 81 15.28 -3.34 -16.23
CA GLU A 81 16.16 -2.91 -17.32
C GLU A 81 17.43 -2.26 -16.76
N HIS A 82 17.27 -1.30 -15.84
CA HIS A 82 18.41 -0.65 -15.19
C HIS A 82 19.25 -1.62 -14.34
N LEU A 83 18.61 -2.50 -13.57
CA LEU A 83 19.32 -3.52 -12.77
C LEU A 83 20.09 -4.52 -13.64
N THR A 84 19.57 -4.83 -14.83
CA THR A 84 20.23 -5.70 -15.81
C THR A 84 21.44 -5.00 -16.43
N ALA A 85 21.30 -3.73 -16.81
CA ALA A 85 22.37 -2.95 -17.43
C ALA A 85 23.57 -2.68 -16.49
N VAL A 86 23.29 -2.46 -15.21
CA VAL A 86 24.28 -2.06 -14.19
C VAL A 86 24.90 -3.25 -13.45
N GLY A 87 24.20 -4.38 -13.41
CA GLY A 87 24.52 -5.53 -12.56
C GLY A 87 24.02 -5.35 -11.12
N ARG A 88 23.26 -6.33 -10.63
CA ARG A 88 22.52 -6.30 -9.34
C ARG A 88 23.32 -5.95 -8.07
N ARG A 89 24.66 -5.98 -8.10
CA ARG A 89 25.53 -5.76 -6.93
C ARG A 89 26.17 -4.38 -6.88
N ASN A 90 26.06 -3.55 -7.93
CA ASN A 90 26.68 -2.23 -7.95
C ASN A 90 25.80 -1.17 -7.27
N ARG A 91 25.95 -1.04 -5.94
CA ARG A 91 25.18 -0.08 -5.12
C ARG A 91 25.36 1.37 -5.56
N ASN A 92 26.52 1.74 -6.10
CA ASN A 92 26.79 3.12 -6.53
C ASN A 92 25.95 3.50 -7.75
N ALA A 93 25.74 2.55 -8.67
CA ALA A 93 24.95 2.78 -9.86
C ALA A 93 23.42 2.72 -9.62
N LEU A 94 22.97 2.29 -8.44
CA LEU A 94 21.58 2.54 -7.99
C LEU A 94 21.32 4.01 -7.67
N GLN A 95 22.36 4.81 -7.42
CA GLN A 95 22.23 6.26 -7.23
C GLN A 95 22.21 7.03 -8.55
N ALA A 96 22.29 6.35 -9.69
CA ALA A 96 22.13 6.98 -10.99
C ALA A 96 20.75 7.62 -11.12
N GLY A 97 20.73 8.79 -11.77
CA GLY A 97 19.50 9.51 -12.07
C GLY A 97 18.58 8.71 -12.99
N ILE A 98 17.27 8.90 -12.83
CA ILE A 98 16.26 8.32 -13.71
C ILE A 98 15.70 9.40 -14.62
N ASP A 99 15.76 9.16 -15.92
CA ASP A 99 14.99 9.92 -16.89
C ASP A 99 13.58 9.35 -17.00
N TRP A 100 12.61 10.22 -16.75
CA TRP A 100 11.19 9.91 -16.83
C TRP A 100 10.61 10.48 -18.12
N THR A 101 9.89 9.65 -18.85
CA THR A 101 9.00 10.09 -19.93
C THR A 101 7.64 10.55 -19.36
N ASP A 102 6.86 11.32 -20.12
CA ASP A 102 5.51 11.74 -19.70
C ASP A 102 4.59 10.54 -19.42
N ARG A 103 4.73 9.48 -20.21
CA ARG A 103 3.98 8.23 -20.02
C ARG A 103 4.32 7.55 -18.70
N GLU A 104 5.61 7.48 -18.36
CA GLU A 104 6.03 6.86 -17.09
C GLU A 104 5.66 7.71 -15.87
N ARG A 105 5.67 9.04 -16.01
CA ARG A 105 5.13 9.95 -14.98
C ARG A 105 3.65 9.69 -14.73
N ALA A 106 2.87 9.48 -15.78
CA ALA A 106 1.44 9.16 -15.66
C ALA A 106 1.23 7.83 -14.93
N VAL A 107 1.96 6.77 -15.31
CA VAL A 107 1.90 5.46 -14.65
C VAL A 107 2.33 5.54 -13.19
N PHE A 108 3.38 6.30 -12.88
CA PHE A 108 3.82 6.49 -11.50
C PHE A 108 2.73 7.18 -10.65
N LYS A 109 2.09 8.23 -11.20
CA LYS A 109 0.99 8.91 -10.53
C LYS A 109 -0.20 7.98 -10.31
N GLU A 110 -0.55 7.19 -11.31
CA GLU A 110 -1.61 6.17 -11.21
C GLU A 110 -1.31 5.15 -10.12
N ALA A 111 -0.08 4.62 -10.08
CA ALA A 111 0.37 3.70 -9.04
C ALA A 111 0.32 4.34 -7.63
N GLY A 112 0.66 5.63 -7.51
CA GLY A 112 0.54 6.39 -6.27
C GLY A 112 -0.91 6.59 -5.82
N CYS A 113 -1.83 6.83 -6.76
CA CYS A 113 -3.27 6.99 -6.50
C CYS A 113 -3.95 5.69 -6.07
N LEU A 114 -3.49 4.53 -6.55
CA LEU A 114 -4.00 3.24 -6.09
C LEU A 114 -3.72 3.02 -4.60
N ILE A 115 -2.65 3.61 -4.06
CA ILE A 115 -2.25 3.48 -2.66
C ILE A 115 -3.08 4.42 -1.80
N GLY A 116 -4.38 4.10 -1.73
CA GLY A 116 -5.36 4.73 -0.87
C GLY A 116 -5.60 3.97 0.44
N PRO A 117 -6.28 4.60 1.41
CA PRO A 117 -6.65 3.94 2.65
C PRO A 117 -7.65 2.81 2.39
N ALA A 118 -7.26 1.57 2.71
CA ALA A 118 -8.17 0.44 2.76
C ALA A 118 -9.06 0.51 4.00
N ALA A 119 -10.36 0.25 3.83
CA ALA A 119 -11.30 0.18 4.94
C ALA A 119 -10.98 -1.04 5.82
N LEU A 120 -11.14 -0.87 7.14
CA LEU A 120 -11.09 -2.00 8.06
C LEU A 120 -12.38 -2.84 7.91
N PRO A 121 -12.30 -4.18 8.03
CA PRO A 121 -13.48 -5.02 8.11
C PRO A 121 -14.40 -4.56 9.25
N SER A 122 -15.66 -4.32 8.94
CA SER A 122 -16.70 -4.02 9.90
C SER A 122 -17.31 -5.31 10.43
N ASP A 123 -17.58 -5.34 11.73
CA ASP A 123 -18.34 -6.42 12.33
C ASP A 123 -19.73 -6.51 11.68
N GLY A 124 -20.22 -7.73 11.48
CA GLY A 124 -21.51 -8.03 10.84
C GLY A 124 -21.62 -7.71 9.34
N SER A 125 -20.51 -7.46 8.64
CA SER A 125 -20.53 -7.30 7.17
C SER A 125 -20.06 -8.57 6.47
N ASP A 126 -20.70 -8.91 5.35
CA ASP A 126 -20.26 -9.98 4.47
C ASP A 126 -19.06 -9.51 3.64
N ILE A 127 -18.02 -10.33 3.58
CA ILE A 127 -16.85 -10.06 2.74
C ILE A 127 -17.11 -10.64 1.35
N VAL A 128 -17.07 -9.77 0.35
CA VAL A 128 -17.30 -10.14 -1.05
C VAL A 128 -15.97 -10.02 -1.81
N VAL A 129 -15.60 -11.11 -2.47
CA VAL A 129 -14.40 -11.17 -3.32
C VAL A 129 -14.85 -11.25 -4.77
N LEU A 130 -14.47 -10.25 -5.56
CA LEU A 130 -14.65 -10.23 -7.00
C LEU A 130 -13.29 -10.50 -7.65
N THR A 131 -13.25 -11.40 -8.61
CA THR A 131 -12.02 -11.79 -9.31
C THR A 131 -12.22 -11.66 -10.80
N ASP A 132 -11.25 -11.06 -11.49
CA ASP A 132 -11.21 -11.00 -12.95
C ASP A 132 -9.83 -11.45 -13.45
N ALA A 133 -9.80 -12.09 -14.63
CA ALA A 133 -8.58 -12.58 -15.24
C ALA A 133 -8.61 -12.44 -16.77
N SER A 134 -7.51 -11.94 -17.32
CA SER A 134 -7.30 -11.77 -18.76
C SER A 134 -5.91 -12.28 -19.18
N HIS A 135 -5.62 -12.23 -20.48
CA HIS A 135 -4.27 -12.53 -20.99
C HIS A 135 -3.19 -11.60 -20.41
N GLY A 136 -3.57 -10.37 -20.02
CA GLY A 136 -2.66 -9.38 -19.44
C GLY A 136 -2.42 -9.52 -17.94
N GLY A 137 -3.12 -10.43 -17.25
CA GLY A 137 -3.00 -10.64 -15.81
C GLY A 137 -4.33 -10.93 -15.11
N TRP A 138 -4.28 -11.02 -13.79
CA TRP A 138 -5.43 -11.25 -12.93
C TRP A 138 -5.51 -10.18 -11.85
N GLY A 139 -6.74 -9.85 -11.45
CA GLY A 139 -7.06 -8.89 -10.40
C GLY A 139 -8.11 -9.45 -9.45
N LEU A 140 -8.11 -8.95 -8.22
CA LEU A 140 -9.19 -9.18 -7.28
C LEU A 140 -9.51 -7.90 -6.52
N ILE A 141 -10.78 -7.75 -6.16
CA ILE A 141 -11.29 -6.71 -5.29
C ILE A 141 -11.92 -7.40 -4.09
N VAL A 142 -11.46 -7.04 -2.89
CA VAL A 142 -12.11 -7.44 -1.63
C VAL A 142 -12.91 -6.24 -1.14
N SER A 143 -14.22 -6.44 -1.01
CA SER A 143 -15.15 -5.43 -0.51
C SER A 143 -15.95 -5.97 0.67
N GLN A 144 -16.65 -5.08 1.38
CA GLN A 144 -17.52 -5.44 2.48
C GLN A 144 -18.93 -4.91 2.23
N VAL A 145 -19.93 -5.76 2.42
CA VAL A 145 -21.35 -5.46 2.20
C VAL A 145 -22.10 -5.70 3.51
N LYS A 146 -22.76 -4.67 4.05
CA LYS A 146 -23.44 -4.77 5.35
C LYS A 146 -24.66 -5.71 5.35
N HIS A 147 -25.32 -5.84 4.20
CA HIS A 147 -26.53 -6.65 4.04
C HIS A 147 -26.50 -7.32 2.68
N TRP A 148 -25.77 -8.42 2.55
CA TRP A 148 -25.75 -9.17 1.30
C TRP A 148 -27.14 -9.69 0.95
N ASN A 149 -27.53 -9.55 -0.31
CA ASN A 149 -28.81 -10.04 -0.82
C ASN A 149 -28.57 -10.94 -2.03
N GLU A 150 -28.64 -12.25 -1.82
CA GLU A 150 -28.43 -13.28 -2.84
C GLU A 150 -29.39 -13.19 -4.04
N LYS A 151 -30.52 -12.48 -3.89
CA LYS A 151 -31.53 -12.35 -4.95
C LYS A 151 -31.22 -11.23 -5.94
N LEU A 152 -30.25 -10.37 -5.65
CA LEU A 152 -29.84 -9.32 -6.57
C LEU A 152 -28.74 -9.86 -7.50
N PRO A 153 -28.86 -9.68 -8.82
CA PRO A 153 -27.81 -10.05 -9.74
C PRO A 153 -26.56 -9.19 -9.50
N VAL A 154 -25.40 -9.82 -9.54
CA VAL A 154 -24.10 -9.14 -9.54
C VAL A 154 -23.81 -8.72 -10.98
N HIS A 155 -23.65 -7.41 -11.20
CA HIS A 155 -23.25 -6.85 -12.49
C HIS A 155 -21.77 -6.50 -12.44
N GLU A 156 -21.04 -6.88 -13.50
CA GLU A 156 -19.68 -6.40 -13.78
C GLU A 156 -19.68 -4.95 -14.29
#